data_AF-A0A936J1H8-F1
#
_entry.id   AF-A0A936J1H8-F1
#
_cell.length_a   1.000
_cell.length_b   1.000
_cell.length_c   1.000
_cell.angle_alpha   90.00
_cell.angle_beta   90.00
_cell.angle_gamma   90.00
#
_symmetry.space_group_name_H-M   'P 1'
#
loop_
_entity.id
_entity.type
_entity.pdbx_description
1 polymer ?
#
loop_
_entity_poly.entity_id
_entity_poly.type
_entity_poly.pdbx_seq_one_letter_code
_entity_poly.pdbx_strand_id
1 'polypeptide(L)'
;MSVKLLLASLFLVLVPGIASAQRAAGCERVDPSEKTFWGWIKENNPTEGGVFQKLEGRVILPDESVLSGALVELFNNPDLDVDKRKRLAACRTGDKGFFRFKGVRPGRYEIRASYGRGLDAGQTMVNLDPKNKDASKKDIIVRMEISN
;
A
#
# COMPACT_ATOMS: atom_id res chain seq x y z
N MET A 1 -2.82 6.64 -71.16
CA MET A 1 -3.98 6.38 -70.30
C MET A 1 -3.49 5.52 -69.13
N SER A 2 -3.59 6.05 -67.90
CA SER A 2 -3.26 5.38 -66.60
C SER A 2 -1.74 5.18 -66.36
N VAL A 3 -1.11 5.45 -65.21
CA VAL A 3 -1.44 5.06 -63.83
C VAL A 3 -0.62 5.92 -62.81
N LYS A 4 -1.35 6.55 -61.88
CA LYS A 4 -1.13 6.80 -60.42
C LYS A 4 0.15 7.47 -59.89
N LEU A 5 -0.08 8.64 -59.26
CA LEU A 5 0.67 9.21 -58.14
C LEU A 5 0.98 8.17 -57.05
N LEU A 6 2.15 8.28 -56.42
CA LEU A 6 2.37 7.92 -55.03
C LEU A 6 3.42 8.86 -54.42
N LEU A 7 2.93 9.94 -53.78
CA LEU A 7 3.65 10.60 -52.70
C LEU A 7 3.61 9.65 -51.49
N ALA A 8 4.76 9.20 -51.01
CA ALA A 8 4.88 8.54 -49.71
C ALA A 8 5.61 9.48 -48.75
N SER A 9 4.79 10.14 -47.93
CA SER A 9 5.13 11.01 -46.82
C SER A 9 6.04 10.34 -45.79
N LEU A 10 7.21 10.94 -45.57
CA LEU A 10 8.14 10.60 -44.49
C LEU A 10 7.56 11.07 -43.16
N PHE A 11 6.84 10.20 -42.45
CA PHE A 11 6.41 10.49 -41.07
C PHE A 11 7.61 10.39 -40.13
N LEU A 12 8.12 11.57 -39.76
CA LEU A 12 9.05 11.76 -38.64
C LEU A 12 8.32 11.33 -37.36
N VAL A 13 8.58 10.13 -36.85
CA VAL A 13 8.03 9.70 -35.57
C VAL A 13 8.78 10.43 -34.47
N LEU A 14 8.26 11.60 -34.06
CA LEU A 14 8.53 12.14 -32.74
C LEU A 14 8.00 11.11 -31.73
N VAL A 15 8.88 10.32 -31.14
CA VAL A 15 8.55 9.58 -29.92
C VAL A 15 8.46 10.62 -28.81
N PRO A 16 7.26 10.98 -28.31
CA PRO A 16 7.18 11.87 -27.17
C PRO A 16 7.77 11.09 -26.00
N GLY A 17 8.76 11.69 -25.34
CA GLY A 17 9.47 11.10 -24.22
C GLY A 17 8.48 10.48 -23.23
N ILE A 18 8.59 9.16 -23.05
CA ILE A 18 7.97 8.51 -21.90
C ILE A 18 8.78 9.00 -20.72
N ALA A 19 8.38 10.15 -20.18
CA ALA A 19 8.70 10.52 -18.83
C ALA A 19 8.24 9.34 -17.98
N SER A 20 9.20 8.47 -17.63
CA SER A 20 9.07 7.51 -16.54
C SER A 20 8.94 8.36 -15.28
N ALA A 21 7.75 8.93 -15.10
CA ALA A 21 7.36 9.65 -13.92
C ALA A 21 7.37 8.59 -12.83
N GLN A 22 8.45 8.62 -12.04
CA GLN A 22 8.70 7.87 -10.82
C GLN A 22 7.40 7.41 -10.15
N ARG A 23 6.91 6.22 -10.54
CA ARG A 23 5.85 5.49 -9.83
C ARG A 23 6.38 4.84 -8.55
N ALA A 24 7.63 5.12 -8.21
CA ALA A 24 8.30 4.82 -6.95
C ALA A 24 7.79 5.63 -5.74
N ALA A 25 6.70 6.39 -5.88
CA ALA A 25 5.95 6.88 -4.73
C ALA A 25 5.04 5.74 -4.25
N GLY A 26 5.57 4.81 -3.44
CA GLY A 26 4.80 3.65 -2.96
C GLY A 26 3.68 4.03 -1.98
N CYS A 27 2.65 4.64 -2.54
CA CYS A 27 1.29 4.77 -2.08
C CYS A 27 0.52 5.42 -3.24
N GLU A 28 0.00 4.61 -4.14
CA GLU A 28 -0.93 5.11 -5.15
C GLU A 28 -2.27 5.46 -4.49
N ARG A 29 -2.97 6.46 -5.02
CA ARG A 29 -4.30 6.83 -4.54
C ARG A 29 -5.27 5.67 -4.78
N VAL A 30 -6.09 5.37 -3.78
CA VAL A 30 -7.16 4.36 -3.85
C VAL A 30 -8.52 5.05 -3.80
N ASP A 31 -9.54 4.39 -4.35
CA ASP A 31 -10.91 4.86 -4.20
C ASP A 31 -11.31 4.74 -2.70
N PRO A 32 -11.91 5.78 -2.08
CA PRO A 32 -12.29 5.73 -0.68
C PRO A 32 -13.26 4.60 -0.30
N SER A 33 -14.01 4.07 -1.27
CA SER A 33 -14.96 2.96 -1.09
C SER A 33 -14.30 1.58 -1.04
N GLU A 34 -13.07 1.44 -1.54
CA GLU A 34 -12.30 0.21 -1.44
C GLU A 34 -11.98 -0.10 0.02
N LYS A 35 -12.22 -1.34 0.44
CA LYS A 35 -12.01 -1.79 1.82
C LYS A 35 -11.48 -3.22 1.83
N THR A 36 -10.65 -3.50 2.82
CA THR A 36 -10.35 -4.87 3.23
C THR A 36 -11.60 -5.52 3.82
N PHE A 37 -11.89 -6.78 3.48
CA PHE A 37 -13.00 -7.52 4.05
C PHE A 37 -12.57 -8.24 5.32
N TRP A 38 -13.09 -7.76 6.45
CA TRP A 38 -12.65 -8.14 7.81
C TRP A 38 -13.01 -9.55 8.28
N GLY A 39 -13.86 -10.27 7.54
CA GLY A 39 -14.48 -11.52 7.99
C GLY A 39 -13.48 -12.61 8.40
N TRP A 40 -12.28 -12.64 7.79
CA TRP A 40 -11.26 -13.68 7.99
C TRP A 40 -10.09 -13.23 8.88
N ILE A 41 -9.98 -11.93 9.16
CA ILE A 41 -8.84 -11.37 9.90
C ILE A 41 -8.96 -11.62 11.41
N LYS A 42 -10.16 -11.93 11.93
CA LYS A 42 -10.36 -12.24 13.35
C LYS A 42 -9.64 -13.50 13.83
N GLU A 43 -9.37 -14.45 12.93
CA GLU A 43 -8.66 -15.70 13.28
C GLU A 43 -7.15 -15.50 13.38
N ASN A 44 -6.59 -14.59 12.58
CA ASN A 44 -5.17 -14.29 12.58
C ASN A 44 -4.90 -13.16 13.57
N ASN A 45 -4.55 -13.49 14.83
CA ASN A 45 -4.16 -12.50 15.83
C ASN A 45 -3.23 -11.43 15.23
N PRO A 46 -3.52 -10.13 15.42
CA PRO A 46 -2.69 -9.09 14.84
C PRO A 46 -1.26 -9.16 15.36
N THR A 47 -0.30 -8.97 14.46
CA THR A 47 1.10 -8.87 14.88
C THR A 47 1.35 -7.52 15.56
N GLU A 48 2.05 -7.52 16.69
CA GLU A 48 2.55 -6.29 17.31
C GLU A 48 3.87 -5.88 16.64
N GLY A 49 3.83 -4.83 15.80
CA GLY A 49 4.99 -4.36 15.05
C GLY A 49 5.97 -3.52 15.89
N GLY A 50 5.51 -2.95 17.01
CA GLY A 50 6.33 -2.13 17.92
C GLY A 50 6.16 -0.62 17.74
N VAL A 51 7.18 0.16 18.14
CA VAL A 51 7.19 1.63 18.09
C VAL A 51 8.03 2.12 16.92
N PHE A 52 7.50 3.03 16.10
CA PHE A 52 8.14 3.54 14.89
C PHE A 52 8.14 5.07 14.85
N GLN A 53 9.17 5.65 14.23
CA GLN A 53 9.23 7.09 13.98
C GLN A 53 8.35 7.53 12.80
N LYS A 54 8.00 6.61 11.90
CA LYS A 54 7.25 6.85 10.68
C LYS A 54 6.30 5.70 10.40
N LEU A 55 5.17 5.99 9.75
CA LEU A 55 4.25 4.99 9.22
C LEU A 55 4.64 4.67 7.77
N GLU A 56 5.76 3.98 7.62
CA GLU A 56 6.37 3.58 6.36
C GLU A 56 6.74 2.11 6.44
N GLY A 57 6.51 1.35 5.37
CA GLY A 57 6.68 -0.08 5.43
C GLY A 57 6.51 -0.82 4.13
N ARG A 58 6.48 -2.15 4.22
CA ARG A 58 6.28 -3.06 3.10
C ARG A 58 5.22 -4.10 3.42
N VAL A 59 4.48 -4.47 2.38
CA VAL A 59 3.65 -5.67 2.39
C VAL A 59 4.45 -6.82 1.79
N ILE A 60 4.48 -7.96 2.50
CA ILE A 60 5.18 -9.17 2.06
C ILE A 60 4.29 -10.40 2.12
N LEU A 61 4.65 -11.42 1.34
CA LEU A 61 4.06 -12.76 1.37
C LEU A 61 4.82 -13.66 2.37
N PRO A 62 4.33 -14.88 2.65
CA PRO A 62 5.00 -15.81 3.56
C PRO A 62 6.41 -16.21 3.12
N ASP A 63 6.69 -16.19 1.82
CA ASP A 63 8.01 -16.47 1.23
C ASP A 63 8.97 -15.26 1.22
N GLU A 64 8.63 -14.18 1.95
CA GLU A 64 9.37 -12.91 2.02
C GLU A 64 9.37 -12.08 0.73
N SER A 65 8.65 -12.51 -0.31
CA SER A 65 8.48 -11.69 -1.51
C SER A 65 7.62 -10.46 -1.22
N VAL A 66 7.92 -9.35 -1.88
CA VAL A 66 7.18 -8.09 -1.71
C VAL A 66 5.92 -8.06 -2.58
N LEU A 67 4.82 -7.56 -2.02
CA LEU A 67 3.53 -7.50 -2.70
C LEU A 67 3.18 -6.08 -3.15
N SER A 68 3.40 -5.80 -4.42
CA SER A 68 2.87 -4.59 -5.09
C SER A 68 1.37 -4.70 -5.34
N GLY A 69 0.65 -3.58 -5.39
CA GLY A 69 -0.78 -3.57 -5.70
C GLY A 69 -1.72 -3.89 -4.52
N ALA A 70 -1.18 -4.17 -3.33
CA ALA A 70 -1.97 -4.41 -2.13
C ALA A 70 -2.66 -3.13 -1.65
N LEU A 71 -3.93 -3.24 -1.26
CA LEU A 71 -4.63 -2.17 -0.55
C LEU A 71 -4.12 -2.15 0.88
N VAL A 72 -3.56 -1.03 1.32
CA VAL A 72 -3.12 -0.80 2.71
C VAL A 72 -3.97 0.29 3.32
N GLU A 73 -4.53 0.00 4.49
CA GLU A 73 -5.43 0.89 5.20
C GLU A 73 -4.91 1.14 6.62
N LEU A 74 -5.02 2.39 7.05
CA LEU A 74 -4.64 2.83 8.39
C LEU A 74 -5.91 3.11 9.19
N PHE A 75 -6.05 2.45 10.33
CA PHE A 75 -7.15 2.63 11.26
C PHE A 75 -6.63 3.22 12.57
N ASN A 76 -7.47 4.03 13.20
CA ASN A 76 -7.18 4.58 14.52
C ASN A 76 -7.19 3.48 15.61
N ASN A 77 -6.81 3.90 16.82
CA ASN A 77 -6.78 3.15 18.07
C ASN A 77 -7.32 1.70 18.02
N PRO A 78 -6.45 0.69 17.92
CA PRO A 78 -6.85 -0.72 17.92
C PRO A 78 -7.47 -1.21 19.24
N ASP A 79 -7.39 -0.45 20.33
CA ASP A 79 -8.04 -0.82 21.60
C ASP A 79 -9.56 -0.58 21.57
N LEU A 80 -10.07 0.11 20.53
CA LEU A 80 -11.49 0.26 20.30
C LEU A 80 -12.11 -1.02 19.74
N ASP A 81 -13.40 -1.22 20.04
CA ASP A 81 -14.24 -2.18 19.34
C ASP A 81 -14.12 -1.98 17.82
N VAL A 82 -14.10 -3.09 17.07
CA VAL A 82 -13.79 -3.09 15.62
C VAL A 82 -14.72 -2.17 14.83
N ASP A 83 -16.00 -2.08 15.19
CA ASP A 83 -17.01 -1.22 14.58
C ASP A 83 -16.80 0.28 14.86
N LYS A 84 -16.08 0.60 15.95
CA LYS A 84 -15.73 1.97 16.33
C LYS A 84 -14.41 2.45 15.73
N ARG A 85 -13.63 1.54 15.13
CA ARG A 85 -12.38 1.89 14.44
C ARG A 85 -12.70 2.64 13.15
N LYS A 86 -12.08 3.81 12.99
CA LYS A 86 -12.21 4.69 11.83
C LYS A 86 -10.99 4.52 10.95
N ARG A 87 -11.24 4.27 9.65
CA ARG A 87 -10.23 4.36 8.61
C ARG A 87 -9.79 5.82 8.47
N LEU A 88 -8.51 6.07 8.68
CA LEU A 88 -7.90 7.40 8.61
C LEU A 88 -7.31 7.69 7.23
N ALA A 89 -6.72 6.65 6.62
CA ALA A 89 -6.09 6.75 5.31
C ALA A 89 -6.04 5.38 4.65
N ALA A 90 -5.81 5.39 3.34
CA ALA A 90 -5.44 4.20 2.61
C ALA A 90 -4.61 4.54 1.39
N CYS A 91 -3.86 3.56 0.91
CA CYS A 91 -3.14 3.63 -0.34
C CYS A 91 -2.95 2.24 -0.93
N ARG A 92 -2.55 2.19 -2.20
CA ARG A 92 -2.12 0.94 -2.82
C ARG A 92 -0.60 0.87 -2.80
N THR A 93 -0.03 -0.27 -2.44
CA THR A 93 1.43 -0.44 -2.48
C THR A 93 1.92 -0.23 -3.90
N GLY A 94 2.96 0.60 -4.03
CA GLY A 94 3.65 0.78 -5.31
C GLY A 94 4.67 -0.32 -5.54
N ASP A 95 5.67 -0.01 -6.38
CA ASP A 95 6.79 -0.91 -6.63
C ASP A 95 7.43 -1.38 -5.32
N LYS A 96 7.83 -2.66 -5.29
CA LYS A 96 8.49 -3.32 -4.14
C LYS A 96 7.62 -3.39 -2.87
N GLY A 97 6.30 -3.32 -3.02
CA GLY A 97 5.35 -3.47 -1.91
C GLY A 97 5.36 -2.33 -0.89
N PHE A 98 5.95 -1.17 -1.21
CA PHE A 98 6.10 -0.06 -0.28
C PHE A 98 4.77 0.68 -0.04
N PHE A 99 4.54 1.07 1.23
CA PHE A 99 3.48 1.99 1.67
C PHE A 99 4.04 3.09 2.58
N ARG A 100 3.35 4.24 2.62
CA ARG A 100 3.65 5.38 3.51
C ARG A 100 2.43 6.25 3.82
N PHE A 101 2.21 6.53 5.11
CA PHE A 101 1.25 7.52 5.59
C PHE A 101 1.97 8.71 6.23
N LYS A 102 1.64 9.93 5.80
CA LYS A 102 2.22 11.19 6.31
C LYS A 102 1.18 12.01 7.07
N GLY A 103 1.65 12.92 7.93
CA GLY A 103 0.78 13.86 8.64
C GLY A 103 -0.12 13.21 9.70
N VAL A 104 0.17 11.95 10.06
CA VAL A 104 -0.55 11.21 11.10
C VAL A 104 -0.03 11.64 12.47
N ARG A 105 -0.94 11.91 13.41
CA ARG A 105 -0.58 12.28 14.79
C ARG A 105 0.10 11.11 15.51
N PRO A 106 0.99 11.33 16.48
CA PRO A 106 1.50 10.24 17.32
C PRO A 106 0.37 9.46 17.99
N GLY A 107 0.53 8.14 18.15
CA GLY A 107 -0.48 7.27 18.75
C GLY A 107 -0.41 5.81 18.30
N ARG A 108 -1.34 4.99 18.80
CA ARG A 108 -1.48 3.57 18.43
C ARG A 108 -2.40 3.42 17.22
N TYR A 109 -1.98 2.62 16.26
CA TYR A 109 -2.65 2.41 14.99
C TYR A 109 -2.71 0.94 14.62
N GLU A 110 -3.70 0.63 13.81
CA GLU A 110 -3.83 -0.64 13.12
C GLU A 110 -3.57 -0.42 11.63
N ILE A 111 -2.70 -1.24 11.05
CA ILE A 111 -2.45 -1.29 9.62
C ILE A 111 -2.99 -2.61 9.10
N ARG A 112 -3.78 -2.51 8.04
CA ARG A 112 -4.45 -3.64 7.40
C ARG A 112 -4.01 -3.66 5.95
N ALA A 113 -3.59 -4.82 5.45
CA ALA A 113 -3.26 -5.00 4.05
C ALA A 113 -4.16 -6.08 3.46
N SER A 114 -4.60 -5.90 2.22
CA SER A 114 -5.32 -6.93 1.49
C SER A 114 -5.05 -6.90 -0.01
N TYR A 115 -5.35 -8.02 -0.66
CA TYR A 115 -5.13 -8.25 -2.08
C TYR A 115 -6.32 -9.01 -2.67
N GLY A 116 -6.49 -9.01 -4.00
CA GLY A 116 -7.47 -9.86 -4.68
C GLY A 116 -8.90 -9.80 -4.11
N ARG A 117 -9.62 -8.70 -4.35
CA ARG A 117 -10.96 -8.42 -3.77
C ARG A 117 -11.02 -8.36 -2.25
N GLY A 118 -9.89 -8.38 -1.54
CA GLY A 118 -9.81 -8.01 -0.12
C GLY A 118 -10.09 -9.14 0.87
N LEU A 119 -10.10 -10.40 0.43
CA LEU A 119 -10.31 -11.58 1.27
C LEU A 119 -9.01 -12.08 1.91
N ASP A 120 -7.92 -12.06 1.16
CA ASP A 120 -6.58 -12.33 1.67
C ASP A 120 -6.04 -11.07 2.34
N ALA A 121 -5.73 -11.17 3.63
CA ALA A 121 -5.39 -10.00 4.41
C ALA A 121 -4.37 -10.26 5.52
N GLY A 122 -3.59 -9.23 5.80
CA GLY A 122 -2.64 -9.17 6.92
C GLY A 122 -2.96 -7.98 7.80
N GLN A 123 -2.61 -8.06 9.09
CA GLN A 123 -2.78 -6.95 10.02
C GLN A 123 -1.60 -6.81 10.98
N THR A 124 -1.30 -5.57 11.34
CA THR A 124 -0.23 -5.21 12.26
C THR A 124 -0.60 -3.99 13.09
N MET A 125 -0.37 -4.06 14.40
CA MET A 125 -0.52 -2.95 15.33
C MET A 125 0.81 -2.24 15.51
N VAL A 126 0.80 -0.91 15.46
CA VAL A 126 2.02 -0.09 15.62
C VAL A 126 1.76 1.12 16.49
N ASN A 127 2.81 1.58 17.16
CA ASN A 127 2.84 2.87 17.84
C ASN A 127 3.67 3.85 17.01
N LEU A 128 3.06 4.95 16.56
CA LEU A 128 3.77 6.06 15.94
C LEU A 128 4.24 7.03 17.03
N ASP A 129 5.55 7.14 17.21
CA ASP A 129 6.18 8.15 18.04
C ASP A 129 7.40 8.75 17.33
N PRO A 130 7.22 9.83 16.55
CA PRO A 130 8.30 10.46 15.80
C PRO A 130 9.38 11.11 16.67
N LYS A 131 9.09 11.34 17.96
CA LYS A 131 10.02 12.01 18.88
C LYS A 131 10.82 11.02 19.73
N ASN A 132 10.37 9.78 19.84
CA ASN A 132 11.09 8.73 20.53
C ASN A 132 12.35 8.33 19.74
N LYS A 133 13.51 8.50 20.38
CA LYS A 133 14.83 8.20 19.80
C LYS A 133 15.08 6.71 19.64
N ASP A 134 14.43 5.90 20.47
CA ASP A 134 14.53 4.44 20.48
C ASP A 134 13.49 3.77 19.55
N ALA A 135 12.51 4.54 19.06
CA ALA A 135 11.56 4.06 18.08
C ALA A 135 12.26 3.63 16.78
N SER A 136 11.80 2.53 16.21
CA SER A 136 12.35 1.94 15.01
C SER A 136 12.31 2.91 13.83
N LYS A 137 13.40 2.92 13.07
CA LYS A 137 13.53 3.59 11.76
C LYS A 137 13.41 2.62 10.59
N LYS A 138 13.26 1.32 10.89
CA LYS A 138 13.10 0.27 9.88
C LYS A 138 11.68 0.27 9.34
N ASP A 139 11.50 -0.37 8.19
CA ASP A 139 10.20 -0.57 7.57
C ASP A 139 9.28 -1.37 8.52
N ILE A 140 8.03 -0.93 8.61
CA ILE A 140 6.95 -1.73 9.16
C ILE A 140 6.71 -2.90 8.19
N ILE A 141 6.65 -4.12 8.71
CA ILE A 141 6.36 -5.31 7.89
C ILE A 141 4.91 -5.72 8.13
N VAL A 142 4.11 -5.68 7.07
CA VAL A 142 2.76 -6.24 7.08
C VAL A 142 2.82 -7.53 6.28
N ARG A 143 2.80 -8.66 7.00
CA ARG A 143 2.78 -9.97 6.37
C ARG A 143 1.35 -10.33 5.98
N MET A 144 1.15 -10.69 4.73
CA MET A 144 -0.10 -11.22 4.23
C MET A 144 -0.05 -12.73 4.14
N GLU A 145 -1.18 -13.36 4.43
CA GLU A 145 -1.44 -14.76 4.10
C GLU A 145 -2.38 -14.74 2.89
N ILE A 146 -1.94 -15.33 1.78
CA ILE A 146 -2.78 -15.51 0.59
C ILE A 146 -3.26 -16.95 0.61
N SER A 147 -4.57 -17.14 0.63
CA SER A 147 -5.22 -18.44 0.51
C SER A 147 -5.06 -18.91 -0.93
N ASN A 148 -4.54 -20.12 -1.13
CA ASN A 148 -4.48 -20.77 -2.45
C ASN A 148 -5.85 -21.29 -2.89
#